data_AF-A0A961AG66-F1
#
_entry.id   AF-A0A961AG66-F1
#
_cell.length_a   1.000
_cell.length_b   1.000
_cell.length_c   1.000
_cell.angle_alpha   90.00
_cell.angle_beta   90.00
_cell.angle_gamma   90.00
#
_symmetry.space_group_name_H-M   'P 1'
#
loop_
_entity.id
_entity.type
_entity.pdbx_description
1 polymer ?
#
loop_
_entity_poly.entity_id
_entity_poly.type
_entity_poly.pdbx_seq_one_letter_code
_entity_poly.pdbx_strand_id
1 'polypeptide(L)'
;MKRWFLFYLGCVALLGDAVAEDAPAVQSEDWVFLDNGVVRLGVIRSSGGGMGFLGASGSSRNLLNHYDRGRLVQQSYYGDEDGSRWGERPWRYNPVQGGDYRGKSPRLVELRSDATRLYSKSVPLHWATGVELNECVMEQWITLEGGVVHARFQMSYNGESSHGARHQEIPAIFVDASLATLVAYTGEKPWTGGGLTRRTPGAKNEYLKITENWVAYVDAEGFGVGAYVPTAEEATCYRFLGGAGSDCSYVAPLVTFALKPGLKFSYEAYFAIGAVEDLRERFSIIRETLARK
;
A
#
# COMPACT_ATOMS: atom_id res chain seq x y z
N MET A 1 -42.51 -69.47 18.58
CA MET A 1 -42.37 -69.52 17.11
C MET A 1 -40.94 -69.10 16.76
N LYS A 2 -40.17 -70.03 16.17
CA LYS A 2 -38.85 -69.94 15.49
C LYS A 2 -37.73 -69.02 16.06
N ARG A 3 -36.66 -69.67 16.57
CA ARG A 3 -35.25 -69.20 16.55
C ARG A 3 -34.75 -69.05 15.10
N TRP A 4 -33.64 -68.31 14.88
CA TRP A 4 -32.46 -68.52 13.99
C TRP A 4 -31.66 -67.19 13.95
N PHE A 5 -30.46 -67.10 14.55
CA PHE A 5 -29.10 -67.20 13.98
C PHE A 5 -28.47 -65.88 13.46
N LEU A 6 -27.23 -65.65 13.91
CA LEU A 6 -26.30 -64.51 13.72
C LEU A 6 -26.08 -64.11 12.25
N PHE A 7 -25.65 -62.87 12.01
CA PHE A 7 -24.39 -62.60 11.31
C PHE A 7 -23.77 -61.26 11.76
N TYR A 8 -22.53 -61.33 12.24
CA TYR A 8 -21.62 -60.20 12.45
C TYR A 8 -21.00 -59.86 11.09
N LEU A 9 -21.13 -58.62 10.62
CA LEU A 9 -20.28 -58.09 9.55
C LEU A 9 -19.64 -56.81 10.07
N GLY A 10 -18.32 -56.85 10.24
CA GLY A 10 -17.52 -55.68 10.58
C GLY A 10 -17.40 -54.74 9.39
N CYS A 11 -17.66 -53.46 9.61
CA CYS A 11 -17.23 -52.39 8.71
C CYS A 11 -15.96 -51.78 9.27
N VAL A 12 -14.84 -52.08 8.62
CA VAL A 12 -13.58 -51.33 8.77
C VAL A 12 -13.78 -49.99 8.06
N ALA A 13 -13.80 -48.90 8.82
CA ALA A 13 -13.76 -47.55 8.24
C ALA A 13 -12.31 -47.26 7.82
N LEU A 14 -12.04 -47.30 6.52
CA LEU A 14 -10.81 -46.76 5.95
C LEU A 14 -10.91 -45.23 5.98
N LEU A 15 -10.15 -44.60 6.87
CA LEU A 15 -9.85 -43.18 6.84
C LEU A 15 -8.96 -42.93 5.61
N GLY A 16 -9.56 -42.44 4.53
CA GLY A 16 -8.81 -41.88 3.41
C GLY A 16 -8.45 -40.44 3.74
N ASP A 17 -7.16 -40.17 3.93
CA ASP A 17 -6.62 -38.82 3.91
C ASP A 17 -6.82 -38.23 2.51
N ALA A 18 -7.85 -37.40 2.36
CA ALA A 18 -8.00 -36.56 1.19
C ALA A 18 -6.97 -35.43 1.30
N VAL A 19 -5.83 -35.60 0.61
CA VAL A 19 -4.94 -34.49 0.30
C VAL A 19 -5.73 -33.56 -0.60
N ALA A 20 -6.14 -32.40 -0.08
CA ALA A 20 -6.68 -31.34 -0.90
C ALA A 20 -5.56 -30.87 -1.85
N GLU A 21 -5.66 -31.23 -3.13
CA GLU A 21 -4.93 -30.55 -4.18
C GLU A 21 -5.43 -29.10 -4.20
N ASP A 22 -4.56 -28.16 -3.81
CA ASP A 22 -4.77 -26.74 -4.03
C ASP A 22 -4.93 -26.52 -5.54
N ALA A 23 -6.17 -26.27 -5.96
CA ALA A 23 -6.43 -25.82 -7.31
C ALA A 23 -5.65 -24.50 -7.53
N PRO A 24 -4.92 -24.35 -8.65
CA PRO A 24 -4.16 -23.12 -8.89
C PRO A 24 -5.17 -21.97 -8.93
N ALA A 25 -5.01 -21.01 -8.02
CA ALA A 25 -5.77 -19.78 -8.04
C ALA A 25 -5.56 -19.13 -9.41
N VAL A 26 -6.63 -19.07 -10.21
CA VAL A 26 -6.64 -18.32 -11.46
C VAL A 26 -6.35 -16.88 -11.08
N GLN A 27 -5.10 -16.43 -11.26
CA GLN A 27 -4.75 -15.02 -11.10
C GLN A 27 -5.58 -14.27 -12.12
N SER A 28 -6.43 -13.33 -11.65
CA SER A 28 -7.18 -12.50 -12.58
C SER A 28 -6.20 -11.71 -13.44
N GLU A 29 -6.53 -11.52 -14.73
CA GLU A 29 -5.70 -10.75 -15.67
C GLU A 29 -5.44 -9.29 -15.21
N ASP A 30 -6.18 -8.84 -14.20
CA ASP A 30 -6.08 -7.53 -13.58
C ASP A 30 -4.85 -7.38 -12.67
N TRP A 31 -4.33 -8.48 -12.11
CA TRP A 31 -3.12 -8.45 -11.29
C TRP A 31 -1.86 -8.62 -12.13
N VAL A 32 -0.83 -7.87 -11.78
CA VAL A 32 0.54 -8.07 -12.29
C VAL A 32 1.45 -8.27 -11.10
N PHE A 33 2.09 -9.43 -11.02
CA PHE A 33 2.99 -9.77 -9.93
C PHE A 33 4.46 -9.68 -10.36
N LEU A 34 5.27 -9.10 -9.48
CA LEU A 34 6.71 -9.21 -9.46
C LEU A 34 7.11 -10.17 -8.33
N ASP A 35 8.11 -11.01 -8.58
CA ASP A 35 8.65 -11.94 -7.58
C ASP A 35 10.13 -12.20 -7.88
N ASN A 36 10.99 -11.97 -6.89
CA ASN A 36 12.44 -12.19 -7.00
C ASN A 36 12.93 -13.39 -6.18
N GLY A 37 12.04 -14.24 -5.68
CA GLY A 37 12.35 -15.37 -4.81
C GLY A 37 12.51 -15.01 -3.33
N VAL A 38 12.41 -13.72 -2.97
CA VAL A 38 12.46 -13.24 -1.57
C VAL A 38 11.20 -12.48 -1.23
N VAL A 39 10.85 -11.49 -2.04
CA VAL A 39 9.64 -10.66 -1.88
C VAL A 39 8.79 -10.76 -3.13
N ARG A 40 7.47 -10.74 -2.92
CA ARG A 40 6.46 -10.73 -3.96
C ARG A 40 5.58 -9.50 -3.83
N LEU A 41 5.42 -8.77 -4.93
CA LEU A 41 4.60 -7.57 -5.02
C LEU A 41 3.54 -7.75 -6.11
N GLY A 42 2.30 -7.34 -5.84
CA GLY A 42 1.23 -7.30 -6.82
C GLY A 42 0.68 -5.89 -7.01
N VAL A 43 0.56 -5.48 -8.28
CA VAL A 43 -0.15 -4.26 -8.69
C VAL A 43 -1.44 -4.59 -9.43
N ILE A 44 -2.40 -3.66 -9.42
CA ILE A 44 -3.72 -3.83 -10.03
C ILE A 44 -3.85 -2.91 -11.25
N ARG A 45 -4.06 -3.47 -12.44
CA ARG A 45 -4.20 -2.72 -13.72
C ARG A 45 -5.36 -1.75 -13.65
N SER A 46 -6.52 -2.22 -13.20
CA SER A 46 -7.73 -1.43 -13.08
C SER A 46 -7.67 -0.38 -11.96
N SER A 47 -6.59 -0.33 -11.17
CA SER A 47 -6.27 0.73 -10.20
C SER A 47 -5.07 1.59 -10.64
N GLY A 48 -4.83 1.73 -11.95
CA GLY A 48 -3.74 2.57 -12.46
C GLY A 48 -2.35 2.09 -12.06
N GLY A 49 -2.21 0.80 -11.72
CA GLY A 49 -0.98 0.20 -11.21
C GLY A 49 -0.76 0.35 -9.70
N GLY A 50 -1.73 0.80 -8.91
CA GLY A 50 -1.60 0.84 -7.44
C GLY A 50 -1.21 -0.52 -6.86
N MET A 51 -0.37 -0.52 -5.82
CA MET A 51 0.11 -1.76 -5.19
C MET A 51 -0.95 -2.26 -4.20
N GLY A 52 -1.41 -3.49 -4.40
CA GLY A 52 -2.45 -4.12 -3.58
C GLY A 52 -2.01 -5.40 -2.89
N PHE A 53 -0.82 -5.93 -3.23
CA PHE A 53 -0.24 -7.09 -2.57
C PHE A 53 1.23 -6.88 -2.25
N LEU A 54 1.64 -7.20 -1.02
CA LEU A 54 3.05 -7.34 -0.63
C LEU A 54 3.18 -8.49 0.35
N GLY A 55 4.09 -9.41 0.09
CA GLY A 55 4.36 -10.55 0.95
C GLY A 55 5.69 -11.21 0.64
N ALA A 56 6.07 -12.21 1.45
CA ALA A 56 7.22 -13.05 1.15
C ALA A 56 6.95 -13.87 -0.13
N SER A 57 8.00 -14.14 -0.91
CA SER A 57 7.89 -15.04 -2.06
C SER A 57 7.33 -16.41 -1.64
N GLY A 58 6.43 -16.96 -2.45
CA GLY A 58 5.72 -18.21 -2.15
C GLY A 58 4.64 -18.12 -1.06
N SER A 59 4.50 -17.01 -0.35
CA SER A 59 3.45 -16.81 0.67
C SER A 59 2.15 -16.29 0.05
N SER A 60 1.01 -16.72 0.59
CA SER A 60 -0.30 -16.14 0.31
C SER A 60 -0.67 -14.99 1.26
N ARG A 61 0.12 -14.74 2.30
CA ARG A 61 -0.12 -13.64 3.26
C ARG A 61 0.12 -12.29 2.58
N ASN A 62 -0.94 -11.53 2.41
CA ASN A 62 -0.87 -10.14 1.96
C ASN A 62 -0.75 -9.20 3.17
N LEU A 63 0.23 -8.30 3.15
CA LEU A 63 0.44 -7.29 4.18
C LEU A 63 -0.16 -5.92 3.80
N LEU A 64 -0.61 -5.75 2.56
CA LEU A 64 -1.31 -4.55 2.09
C LEU A 64 -2.82 -4.73 2.15
N ASN A 65 -3.55 -3.62 2.19
CA ASN A 65 -4.99 -3.62 1.96
C ASN A 65 -5.29 -3.31 0.49
N HIS A 66 -6.38 -3.91 -0.03
CA HIS A 66 -6.91 -3.63 -1.37
C HIS A 66 -8.44 -3.76 -1.41
N TYR A 67 -9.12 -3.45 -0.30
CA TYR A 67 -10.57 -3.63 -0.17
C TYR A 67 -11.35 -2.80 -1.20
N ASP A 68 -10.87 -1.59 -1.50
CA ASP A 68 -11.46 -0.68 -2.49
C ASP A 68 -10.35 0.09 -3.24
N ARG A 69 -10.76 0.97 -4.17
CA ARG A 69 -9.84 1.80 -4.98
C ARG A 69 -9.08 2.86 -4.19
N GLY A 70 -9.57 3.24 -3.00
CA GLY A 70 -8.93 4.20 -2.10
C GLY A 70 -7.90 3.56 -1.18
N ARG A 71 -7.95 2.25 -0.98
CA ARG A 71 -7.09 1.52 -0.05
C ARG A 71 -6.06 0.69 -0.79
N LEU A 72 -4.91 1.28 -1.08
CA LEU A 72 -3.78 0.70 -1.79
C LEU A 72 -2.49 1.34 -1.25
N VAL A 73 -1.33 0.94 -1.77
CA VAL A 73 -0.19 1.86 -1.82
C VAL A 73 -0.23 2.62 -3.14
N GLN A 74 -0.48 3.93 -3.08
CA GLN A 74 -0.83 4.71 -4.26
C GLN A 74 -0.58 6.22 -4.14
N GLN A 75 -0.47 6.90 -5.28
CA GLN A 75 -0.35 8.36 -5.36
C GLN A 75 -1.71 9.04 -5.11
N SER A 76 -1.71 10.08 -4.26
CA SER A 76 -2.87 10.89 -3.91
C SER A 76 -2.43 12.31 -3.59
N TYR A 77 -3.00 13.29 -4.30
CA TYR A 77 -2.63 14.70 -4.18
C TYR A 77 -3.84 15.57 -3.87
N TYR A 78 -3.63 16.75 -3.32
CA TYR A 78 -4.67 17.66 -2.85
C TYR A 78 -4.45 19.08 -3.39
N GLY A 79 -5.53 19.67 -3.88
CA GLY A 79 -5.61 21.07 -4.27
C GLY A 79 -6.59 21.86 -3.42
N ASP A 80 -7.10 22.94 -4.01
CA ASP A 80 -8.10 23.81 -3.40
C ASP A 80 -9.51 23.21 -3.44
N GLU A 81 -10.41 23.78 -2.64
CA GLU A 81 -11.83 23.44 -2.69
C GLU A 81 -12.41 23.81 -4.06
N ASP A 82 -13.18 22.89 -4.62
CA ASP A 82 -13.70 22.98 -6.00
C ASP A 82 -15.22 22.77 -6.06
N GLY A 83 -15.88 22.76 -4.89
CA GLY A 83 -17.31 22.51 -4.76
C GLY A 83 -17.72 21.05 -4.88
N SER A 84 -16.78 20.13 -5.06
CA SER A 84 -17.07 18.68 -5.10
C SER A 84 -17.53 18.15 -3.74
N ARG A 85 -18.16 16.97 -3.74
CA ARG A 85 -18.63 16.30 -2.54
C ARG A 85 -18.25 14.83 -2.52
N TRP A 86 -17.65 14.38 -1.42
CA TRP A 86 -17.45 12.97 -1.13
C TRP A 86 -18.64 12.46 -0.31
N GLY A 87 -19.55 11.75 -0.97
CA GLY A 87 -20.89 11.50 -0.43
C GLY A 87 -21.59 12.84 -0.16
N GLU A 88 -21.93 13.09 1.10
CA GLU A 88 -22.57 14.35 1.52
C GLU A 88 -21.58 15.40 2.02
N ARG A 89 -20.29 15.06 2.16
CA ARG A 89 -19.28 15.95 2.76
C ARG A 89 -18.65 16.84 1.67
N PRO A 90 -18.50 18.15 1.91
CA PRO A 90 -17.68 19.00 1.04
C PRO A 90 -16.28 18.41 0.84
N TRP A 91 -15.77 18.51 -0.37
CA TRP A 91 -14.45 18.00 -0.75
C TRP A 91 -13.66 19.05 -1.54
N ARG A 92 -12.56 18.61 -2.13
CA ARG A 92 -11.58 19.44 -2.83
C ARG A 92 -10.97 18.68 -3.99
N TYR A 93 -10.25 19.42 -4.82
CA TYR A 93 -9.47 18.84 -5.90
C TYR A 93 -8.54 17.74 -5.36
N ASN A 94 -8.74 16.50 -5.80
CA ASN A 94 -8.00 15.35 -5.27
C ASN A 94 -7.77 14.26 -6.34
N PRO A 95 -6.67 14.34 -7.11
CA PRO A 95 -6.26 13.28 -8.03
C PRO A 95 -5.80 12.04 -7.25
N VAL A 96 -6.39 10.88 -7.55
CA VAL A 96 -6.07 9.59 -6.93
C VAL A 96 -5.77 8.55 -8.01
N GLN A 97 -4.63 7.87 -7.85
CA GLN A 97 -4.14 6.88 -8.81
C GLN A 97 -5.10 5.70 -8.97
N GLY A 98 -5.65 5.18 -7.88
CA GLY A 98 -6.41 3.93 -7.82
C GLY A 98 -7.84 4.03 -8.34
N GLY A 99 -8.42 5.24 -8.40
CA GLY A 99 -9.79 5.47 -8.83
C GLY A 99 -10.57 6.39 -7.91
N ASP A 100 -11.90 6.36 -8.03
CA ASP A 100 -12.81 7.18 -7.24
C ASP A 100 -13.45 6.39 -6.08
N TYR A 101 -14.11 7.10 -5.15
CA TYR A 101 -14.72 6.46 -3.97
C TYR A 101 -15.90 5.53 -4.28
N ARG A 102 -16.41 5.57 -5.51
CA ARG A 102 -17.53 4.73 -5.98
C ARG A 102 -17.02 3.51 -6.78
N GLY A 103 -15.71 3.31 -6.85
CA GLY A 103 -15.09 2.16 -7.48
C GLY A 103 -14.81 2.32 -8.97
N LYS A 104 -14.96 3.52 -9.53
CA LYS A 104 -14.63 3.79 -10.94
C LYS A 104 -13.12 3.71 -11.13
N SER A 105 -12.71 2.96 -12.16
CA SER A 105 -11.30 2.79 -12.51
C SER A 105 -10.72 4.02 -13.22
N PRO A 106 -9.46 4.39 -12.90
CA PRO A 106 -8.67 5.34 -13.68
C PRO A 106 -8.33 4.77 -15.06
N ARG A 107 -7.81 5.63 -15.94
CA ARG A 107 -7.27 5.18 -17.22
C ARG A 107 -5.80 4.80 -17.09
N LEU A 108 -5.51 3.50 -17.20
CA LEU A 108 -4.15 3.00 -17.37
C LEU A 108 -3.70 3.28 -18.81
N VAL A 109 -2.70 4.14 -18.96
CA VAL A 109 -2.12 4.50 -20.27
C VAL A 109 -1.12 3.45 -20.71
N GLU A 110 -0.30 2.98 -19.78
CA GLU A 110 0.77 2.06 -20.09
C GLU A 110 1.13 1.21 -18.87
N LEU A 111 1.46 -0.06 -19.11
CA LEU A 111 2.08 -0.93 -18.12
C LEU A 111 3.04 -1.89 -18.80
N ARG A 112 4.28 -1.92 -18.33
CA ARG A 112 5.32 -2.87 -18.75
C ARG A 112 5.90 -3.52 -17.51
N SER A 113 6.16 -4.83 -17.57
CA SER A 113 6.78 -5.54 -16.45
C SER A 113 7.59 -6.72 -16.92
N ASP A 114 8.57 -7.11 -16.12
CA ASP A 114 9.21 -8.41 -16.13
C ASP A 114 9.07 -9.06 -14.74
N ALA A 115 9.91 -10.05 -14.40
CA ALA A 115 9.81 -10.73 -13.10
C ALA A 115 10.10 -9.83 -11.90
N THR A 116 10.95 -8.80 -12.05
CA THR A 116 11.44 -7.99 -10.91
C THR A 116 11.28 -6.50 -11.13
N ARG A 117 10.83 -6.05 -12.31
CA ARG A 117 10.65 -4.64 -12.65
C ARG A 117 9.26 -4.37 -13.19
N LEU A 118 8.73 -3.20 -12.87
CA LEU A 118 7.47 -2.70 -13.43
C LEU A 118 7.55 -1.20 -13.69
N TYR A 119 6.94 -0.78 -14.79
CA TYR A 119 6.57 0.61 -15.05
C TYR A 119 5.07 0.68 -15.28
N SER A 120 4.41 1.68 -14.69
CA SER A 120 3.04 2.03 -15.07
C SER A 120 2.84 3.53 -15.18
N LYS A 121 1.94 3.91 -16.09
CA LYS A 121 1.51 5.27 -16.35
C LYS A 121 -0.01 5.33 -16.37
N SER A 122 -0.59 6.23 -15.61
CA SER A 122 -2.04 6.39 -15.51
C SER A 122 -2.46 7.86 -15.54
N VAL A 123 -3.68 8.09 -16.01
CA VAL A 123 -4.41 9.33 -15.76
C VAL A 123 -5.35 9.09 -14.58
N PRO A 124 -5.16 9.80 -13.45
CA PRO A 124 -5.95 9.56 -12.24
C PRO A 124 -7.39 10.05 -12.40
N LEU A 125 -8.24 9.63 -11.45
CA LEU A 125 -9.55 10.23 -11.27
C LEU A 125 -9.53 11.25 -10.14
N HIS A 126 -10.45 12.20 -10.22
CA HIS A 126 -10.84 12.99 -9.08
C HIS A 126 -11.59 12.11 -8.08
N TRP A 127 -11.09 12.00 -6.84
CA TRP A 127 -11.65 11.10 -5.82
C TRP A 127 -13.16 11.23 -5.64
N ALA A 128 -13.65 12.46 -5.46
CA ALA A 128 -15.07 12.72 -5.19
C ALA A 128 -15.98 12.69 -6.43
N THR A 129 -15.54 13.17 -7.59
CA THR A 129 -16.43 13.30 -8.76
C THR A 129 -16.31 12.14 -9.74
N GLY A 130 -15.22 11.37 -9.69
CA GLY A 130 -14.90 10.31 -10.64
C GLY A 130 -14.58 10.84 -12.05
N VAL A 131 -14.40 12.14 -12.20
CA VAL A 131 -13.95 12.78 -13.45
C VAL A 131 -12.49 12.41 -13.68
N GLU A 132 -12.15 12.09 -14.92
CA GLU A 132 -10.77 11.86 -15.32
C GLU A 132 -10.02 13.19 -15.41
N LEU A 133 -8.88 13.26 -14.74
CA LEU A 133 -8.06 14.48 -14.66
C LEU A 133 -6.94 14.41 -15.69
N ASN A 134 -7.27 14.71 -16.94
CA ASN A 134 -6.36 14.61 -18.09
C ASN A 134 -5.11 15.50 -18.00
N GLU A 135 -5.18 16.54 -17.17
CA GLU A 135 -4.08 17.41 -16.83
C GLU A 135 -3.08 16.78 -15.85
N CYS A 136 -3.44 15.66 -15.24
CA CYS A 136 -2.62 14.88 -14.32
C CYS A 136 -2.08 13.62 -15.01
N VAL A 137 -0.80 13.32 -14.77
CA VAL A 137 -0.18 12.05 -15.15
C VAL A 137 0.59 11.51 -13.97
N MET A 138 0.28 10.27 -13.58
CA MET A 138 0.95 9.55 -12.52
C MET A 138 1.76 8.40 -13.12
N GLU A 139 3.05 8.40 -12.85
CA GLU A 139 3.97 7.34 -13.23
C GLU A 139 4.57 6.69 -12.00
N GLN A 140 4.90 5.41 -12.12
CA GLN A 140 5.70 4.70 -11.13
C GLN A 140 6.63 3.70 -11.80
N TRP A 141 7.81 3.54 -11.21
CA TRP A 141 8.81 2.54 -11.57
C TRP A 141 9.10 1.73 -10.32
N ILE A 142 9.02 0.41 -10.42
CA ILE A 142 9.23 -0.51 -9.32
C ILE A 142 10.35 -1.47 -9.68
N THR A 143 11.26 -1.71 -8.74
CA THR A 143 12.28 -2.77 -8.82
C THR A 143 12.29 -3.57 -7.52
N LEU A 144 12.39 -4.90 -7.63
CA LEU A 144 12.62 -5.80 -6.50
C LEU A 144 14.11 -6.13 -6.35
N GLU A 145 14.72 -5.72 -5.24
CA GLU A 145 16.14 -5.96 -4.94
C GLU A 145 16.30 -6.59 -3.55
N GLY A 146 16.66 -7.87 -3.51
CA GLY A 146 16.67 -8.65 -2.26
C GLY A 146 15.30 -8.60 -1.57
N GLY A 147 15.27 -8.25 -0.29
CA GLY A 147 14.02 -8.08 0.48
C GLY A 147 13.35 -6.70 0.36
N VAL A 148 13.70 -5.89 -0.65
CA VAL A 148 13.24 -4.51 -0.80
C VAL A 148 12.45 -4.33 -2.09
N VAL A 149 11.32 -3.64 -1.98
CA VAL A 149 10.61 -3.03 -3.11
C VAL A 149 11.07 -1.58 -3.19
N HIS A 150 11.81 -1.22 -4.23
CA HIS A 150 12.13 0.17 -4.54
C HIS A 150 11.11 0.72 -5.53
N ALA A 151 10.37 1.74 -5.12
CA ALA A 151 9.40 2.43 -5.97
C ALA A 151 9.81 3.90 -6.15
N ARG A 152 9.96 4.33 -7.40
CA ARG A 152 10.02 5.75 -7.77
C ARG A 152 8.67 6.15 -8.30
N PHE A 153 8.14 7.26 -7.81
CA PHE A 153 6.88 7.85 -8.27
C PHE A 153 7.13 9.19 -8.94
N GLN A 154 6.30 9.53 -9.91
CA GLN A 154 6.26 10.87 -10.51
C GLN A 154 4.82 11.31 -10.76
N MET A 155 4.50 12.50 -10.27
CA MET A 155 3.28 13.21 -10.59
C MET A 155 3.60 14.41 -11.48
N SER A 156 2.97 14.47 -12.65
CA SER A 156 2.97 15.66 -13.51
C SER A 156 1.59 16.31 -13.47
N TYR A 157 1.55 17.63 -13.30
CA TYR A 157 0.32 18.42 -13.32
C TYR A 157 0.47 19.59 -14.29
N ASN A 158 -0.39 19.63 -15.30
CA ASN A 158 -0.46 20.65 -16.35
C ASN A 158 -1.84 21.31 -16.42
N GLY A 159 -2.58 21.36 -15.29
CA GLY A 159 -3.87 22.02 -15.25
C GLY A 159 -3.72 23.53 -15.41
N GLU A 160 -4.78 24.21 -15.85
CA GLU A 160 -4.78 25.66 -16.04
C GLU A 160 -4.77 26.42 -14.71
N SER A 161 -5.37 25.82 -13.67
CA SER A 161 -5.48 26.39 -12.34
C SER A 161 -4.23 26.14 -11.50
N SER A 162 -3.84 27.12 -10.69
CA SER A 162 -2.91 26.90 -9.57
C SER A 162 -3.70 26.61 -8.31
N HIS A 163 -3.28 25.60 -7.55
CA HIS A 163 -3.81 25.29 -6.24
C HIS A 163 -2.83 25.72 -5.14
N GLY A 164 -3.37 26.16 -4.00
CA GLY A 164 -2.58 26.48 -2.81
C GLY A 164 -1.79 25.29 -2.26
N ALA A 165 -0.79 25.56 -1.41
CA ALA A 165 0.00 24.50 -0.77
C ALA A 165 -0.87 23.63 0.15
N ARG A 166 -0.70 22.31 0.06
CA ARG A 166 -1.38 21.30 0.88
C ARG A 166 -0.39 20.20 1.26
N HIS A 167 -0.70 19.45 2.31
CA HIS A 167 -0.05 18.17 2.54
C HIS A 167 -0.39 17.22 1.38
N GLN A 168 0.64 16.64 0.78
CA GLN A 168 0.55 15.70 -0.32
C GLN A 168 0.99 14.33 0.20
N GLU A 169 0.26 13.26 -0.14
CA GLU A 169 0.53 11.90 0.33
C GLU A 169 1.54 11.22 -0.60
N ILE A 170 2.70 10.82 -0.06
CA ILE A 170 3.84 10.37 -0.88
C ILE A 170 4.46 9.03 -0.41
N PRO A 171 3.80 7.88 -0.64
CA PRO A 171 2.42 7.69 -1.11
C PRO A 171 1.44 7.51 0.07
N ALA A 172 0.15 7.39 -0.23
CA ALA A 172 -0.81 6.78 0.68
C ALA A 172 -0.48 5.29 0.85
N ILE A 173 -0.47 4.77 2.08
CA ILE A 173 -0.12 3.38 2.40
C ILE A 173 -1.22 2.77 3.27
N PHE A 174 -2.00 1.87 2.68
CA PHE A 174 -2.98 1.06 3.40
C PHE A 174 -2.48 -0.36 3.59
N VAL A 175 -2.54 -0.83 4.83
CA VAL A 175 -2.04 -2.16 5.22
C VAL A 175 -3.15 -3.01 5.82
N ASP A 176 -2.92 -4.32 5.82
CA ASP A 176 -3.86 -5.30 6.37
C ASP A 176 -4.25 -4.97 7.83
N ALA A 177 -5.49 -5.30 8.20
CA ALA A 177 -6.05 -4.99 9.52
C ALA A 177 -5.25 -5.63 10.66
N SER A 178 -4.60 -6.79 10.43
CA SER A 178 -3.77 -7.46 11.44
C SER A 178 -2.55 -6.64 11.87
N LEU A 179 -2.08 -5.71 11.03
CA LEU A 179 -0.95 -4.84 11.33
C LEU A 179 -1.43 -3.57 12.04
N ALA A 180 -1.72 -3.69 13.33
CA ALA A 180 -2.36 -2.63 14.13
C ALA A 180 -1.40 -1.64 14.79
N THR A 181 -0.12 -1.98 14.93
CA THR A 181 0.83 -1.17 15.70
C THR A 181 1.67 -0.32 14.75
N LEU A 182 1.46 1.00 14.78
CA LEU A 182 2.34 1.96 14.11
C LEU A 182 3.65 2.07 14.88
N VAL A 183 4.76 2.01 14.15
CA VAL A 183 6.12 2.13 14.68
C VAL A 183 6.90 3.17 13.89
N ALA A 184 7.57 4.08 14.58
CA ALA A 184 8.47 5.07 13.98
C ALA A 184 9.48 5.59 15.00
N TYR A 185 10.58 6.16 14.53
CA TYR A 185 11.43 7.02 15.36
C TYR A 185 10.93 8.47 15.27
N THR A 186 10.57 9.04 16.43
CA THR A 186 10.02 10.41 16.54
C THR A 186 10.92 11.34 17.35
N GLY A 187 12.14 10.91 17.66
CA GLY A 187 13.10 11.68 18.46
C GLY A 187 13.91 12.68 17.64
N GLU A 188 14.72 13.50 18.30
CA GLU A 188 15.47 14.59 17.67
C GLU A 188 16.87 14.19 17.18
N LYS A 189 17.30 12.96 17.46
CA LYS A 189 18.64 12.44 17.11
C LYS A 189 18.49 11.22 16.19
N PRO A 190 18.11 11.42 14.93
CA PRO A 190 17.83 10.30 14.02
C PRO A 190 19.08 9.47 13.79
N TRP A 191 18.90 8.17 13.61
CA TRP A 191 19.94 7.22 13.27
C TRP A 191 21.05 7.05 14.31
N THR A 192 20.76 7.38 15.57
CA THR A 192 21.66 7.11 16.71
C THR A 192 21.21 5.91 17.56
N GLY A 193 20.28 5.09 17.06
CA GLY A 193 19.74 3.94 17.78
C GLY A 193 18.78 4.30 18.93
N GLY A 194 18.23 5.51 18.95
CA GLY A 194 17.26 5.92 19.98
C GLY A 194 15.96 5.10 19.95
N GLY A 195 15.21 5.13 21.05
CA GLY A 195 13.98 4.33 21.23
C GLY A 195 12.89 4.64 20.20
N LEU A 196 12.16 3.61 19.80
CA LEU A 196 11.04 3.71 18.84
C LEU A 196 9.72 4.00 19.56
N THR A 197 8.92 4.87 18.97
CA THR A 197 7.52 5.09 19.38
C THR A 197 6.68 3.96 18.78
N ARG A 198 5.83 3.33 19.62
CA ARG A 198 4.88 2.29 19.23
C ARG A 198 3.49 2.67 19.72
N ARG A 199 2.48 2.66 18.84
CA ARG A 199 1.08 2.97 19.21
C ARG A 199 0.08 2.45 18.18
N THR A 200 -1.17 2.27 18.60
CA THR A 200 -2.29 2.04 17.68
C THR A 200 -3.01 3.37 17.43
N PRO A 201 -3.02 3.90 16.19
CA PRO A 201 -3.75 5.14 15.88
C PRO A 201 -5.26 5.01 16.05
N GLY A 202 -5.93 6.13 16.31
CA GLY A 202 -7.38 6.22 16.38
C GLY A 202 -8.05 6.37 15.01
N ALA A 203 -9.36 6.59 15.02
CA ALA A 203 -10.20 6.70 13.81
C ALA A 203 -10.11 8.04 13.06
N LYS A 204 -9.42 9.04 13.65
CA LYS A 204 -9.22 10.35 13.04
C LYS A 204 -7.79 10.46 12.53
N ASN A 205 -7.58 11.32 11.54
CA ASN A 205 -6.23 11.66 11.10
C ASN A 205 -5.44 12.25 12.27
N GLU A 206 -4.33 11.60 12.56
CA GLU A 206 -3.30 12.06 13.48
C GLU A 206 -2.04 12.35 12.68
N TYR A 207 -1.15 13.16 13.23
CA TYR A 207 0.11 13.54 12.60
C TYR A 207 1.28 13.19 13.52
N LEU A 208 2.39 12.77 12.92
CA LEU A 208 3.62 12.47 13.63
C LEU A 208 4.84 12.86 12.81
N LYS A 209 5.91 13.24 13.51
CA LYS A 209 7.24 13.38 12.92
C LYS A 209 7.86 12.01 12.71
N ILE A 210 8.55 11.85 11.58
CA ILE A 210 9.26 10.63 11.19
C ILE A 210 10.70 11.03 10.91
N THR A 211 11.48 11.31 11.95
CA THR A 211 12.80 11.95 11.80
C THR A 211 13.87 11.03 11.22
N GLU A 212 13.62 9.72 11.16
CA GLU A 212 14.39 8.76 10.36
C GLU A 212 13.77 8.50 8.98
N ASN A 213 12.76 9.28 8.58
CA ASN A 213 12.04 9.21 7.32
C ASN A 213 11.40 7.83 7.02
N TRP A 214 11.20 6.98 8.04
CA TRP A 214 10.49 5.71 7.90
C TRP A 214 9.38 5.54 8.92
N VAL A 215 8.40 4.72 8.54
CA VAL A 215 7.28 4.25 9.37
C VAL A 215 7.04 2.77 9.10
N ALA A 216 6.46 2.06 10.06
CA ALA A 216 6.00 0.69 9.86
C ALA A 216 4.67 0.44 10.55
N TYR A 217 3.94 -0.55 10.05
CA TYR A 217 2.84 -1.19 10.76
C TYR A 217 3.17 -2.66 10.97
N VAL A 218 3.00 -3.12 12.20
CA VAL A 218 3.34 -4.49 12.62
C VAL A 218 2.20 -5.15 13.39
N ASP A 219 2.19 -6.48 13.36
CA ASP A 219 1.33 -7.35 14.18
C ASP A 219 1.79 -7.40 15.65
N ALA A 220 1.16 -8.25 16.45
CA ALA A 220 1.44 -8.39 17.87
C ALA A 220 2.84 -8.97 18.14
N GLU A 221 3.39 -9.71 17.17
CA GLU A 221 4.71 -10.33 17.20
C GLU A 221 5.81 -9.37 16.71
N GLY A 222 5.45 -8.17 16.25
CA GLY A 222 6.39 -7.17 15.75
C GLY A 222 6.84 -7.39 14.31
N PHE A 223 6.15 -8.25 13.55
CA PHE A 223 6.38 -8.46 12.12
C PHE A 223 5.40 -7.63 11.29
N GLY A 224 5.85 -7.05 10.17
CA GLY A 224 4.93 -6.34 9.29
C GLY A 224 5.61 -5.70 8.10
N VAL A 225 5.11 -4.51 7.73
CA VAL A 225 5.58 -3.74 6.58
C VAL A 225 6.11 -2.38 7.02
N GLY A 226 7.30 -2.04 6.54
CA GLY A 226 7.90 -0.72 6.70
C GLY A 226 7.98 0.02 5.37
N ALA A 227 7.93 1.34 5.43
CA ALA A 227 8.18 2.25 4.32
C ALA A 227 9.19 3.32 4.74
N TYR A 228 10.30 3.42 4.00
CA TYR A 228 11.26 4.51 4.08
C TYR A 228 11.09 5.45 2.89
N VAL A 229 10.81 6.72 3.16
CA VAL A 229 10.55 7.75 2.15
C VAL A 229 11.46 8.94 2.47
N PRO A 230 12.67 9.02 1.87
CA PRO A 230 13.67 10.03 2.21
C PRO A 230 13.17 11.48 2.18
N THR A 231 12.19 11.77 1.33
CA THR A 231 11.65 13.12 1.13
C THR A 231 10.69 13.57 2.25
N ALA A 232 10.19 12.65 3.08
CA ALA A 232 9.17 12.95 4.09
C ALA A 232 9.74 13.03 5.50
N GLU A 233 9.45 14.12 6.22
CA GLU A 233 9.79 14.31 7.64
C GLU A 233 8.58 14.18 8.57
N GLU A 234 7.39 14.17 8.00
CA GLU A 234 6.11 14.03 8.71
C GLU A 234 5.25 12.97 8.02
N ALA A 235 4.31 12.41 8.77
CA ALA A 235 3.29 11.52 8.23
C ALA A 235 1.93 11.83 8.86
N THR A 236 0.85 11.45 8.17
CA THR A 236 -0.48 11.32 8.76
C THR A 236 -0.85 9.85 8.87
N CYS A 237 -1.61 9.48 9.90
CA CYS A 237 -2.06 8.11 10.12
C CYS A 237 -3.45 8.07 10.75
N TYR A 238 -4.18 6.98 10.49
CA TYR A 238 -5.39 6.62 11.21
C TYR A 238 -5.60 5.10 11.10
N ARG A 239 -6.57 4.59 11.87
CA ARG A 239 -7.04 3.21 11.75
C ARG A 239 -8.54 3.20 11.49
N PHE A 240 -8.96 2.47 10.47
CA PHE A 240 -10.36 2.32 10.11
C PHE A 240 -10.87 0.94 10.54
N LEU A 241 -11.94 0.94 11.33
CA LEU A 241 -12.62 -0.24 11.84
C LEU A 241 -14.08 -0.20 11.34
N GLY A 242 -14.29 -0.62 10.10
CA GLY A 242 -15.59 -0.61 9.44
C GLY A 242 -16.37 -1.92 9.59
N GLY A 243 -15.72 -3.00 10.04
CA GLY A 243 -16.28 -4.34 10.03
C GLY A 243 -16.39 -4.92 8.62
N ALA A 244 -16.97 -6.12 8.51
CA ALA A 244 -17.21 -6.83 7.24
C ALA A 244 -15.97 -6.99 6.34
N GLY A 245 -14.77 -7.10 6.93
CA GLY A 245 -13.51 -7.25 6.20
C GLY A 245 -12.94 -5.95 5.62
N SER A 246 -13.54 -4.80 5.94
CA SER A 246 -13.10 -3.49 5.48
C SER A 246 -12.09 -2.82 6.43
N ASP A 247 -11.63 -3.49 7.46
CA ASP A 247 -10.70 -2.91 8.43
C ASP A 247 -9.31 -2.70 7.80
N CYS A 248 -8.63 -1.63 8.19
CA CYS A 248 -7.26 -1.35 7.75
C CYS A 248 -6.53 -0.38 8.68
N SER A 249 -5.20 -0.47 8.64
CA SER A 249 -4.31 0.59 9.15
C SER A 249 -3.84 1.46 8.00
N TYR A 250 -3.71 2.76 8.26
CA TYR A 250 -3.31 3.75 7.26
C TYR A 250 -2.15 4.62 7.75
N VAL A 251 -1.22 4.90 6.85
CA VAL A 251 -0.23 5.97 7.00
C VAL A 251 0.07 6.59 5.63
N ALA A 252 0.39 7.88 5.61
CA ALA A 252 0.98 8.52 4.45
C ALA A 252 2.12 9.44 4.90
N PRO A 253 3.36 9.20 4.44
CA PRO A 253 4.42 10.20 4.51
C PRO A 253 4.00 11.45 3.72
N LEU A 254 4.37 12.63 4.23
CA LEU A 254 3.86 13.91 3.75
C LEU A 254 4.99 14.83 3.26
N VAL A 255 4.69 15.57 2.20
CA VAL A 255 5.40 16.81 1.82
C VAL A 255 4.36 17.89 1.56
N THR A 256 4.65 19.14 1.92
CA THR A 256 3.76 20.27 1.68
C THR A 256 4.21 21.05 0.45
N PHE A 257 3.39 21.03 -0.61
CA PHE A 257 3.61 21.87 -1.79
C PHE A 257 2.30 22.21 -2.52
N ALA A 258 2.39 23.20 -3.40
CA ALA A 258 1.30 23.69 -4.24
C ALA A 258 1.29 22.98 -5.60
N LEU A 259 0.11 22.64 -6.11
CA LEU A 259 -0.03 22.15 -7.49
C LEU A 259 -0.08 23.36 -8.43
N LYS A 260 0.94 23.53 -9.26
CA LYS A 260 1.04 24.63 -10.23
C LYS A 260 1.18 24.10 -11.64
N PRO A 261 0.65 24.79 -12.66
CA PRO A 261 0.83 24.39 -14.06
C PRO A 261 2.31 24.11 -14.37
N GLY A 262 2.60 22.97 -14.99
CA GLY A 262 3.96 22.55 -15.32
C GLY A 262 4.70 21.80 -14.19
N LEU A 263 4.06 21.54 -13.06
CA LEU A 263 4.65 20.77 -11.97
C LEU A 263 5.05 19.37 -12.46
N LYS A 264 6.28 18.99 -12.12
CA LYS A 264 6.77 17.60 -12.14
C LYS A 264 7.42 17.31 -10.80
N PHE A 265 6.78 16.46 -10.00
CA PHE A 265 7.26 16.07 -8.68
C PHE A 265 7.60 14.59 -8.70
N SER A 266 8.84 14.24 -8.34
CA SER A 266 9.31 12.86 -8.20
C SER A 266 9.78 12.60 -6.77
N TYR A 267 9.55 11.38 -6.29
CA TYR A 267 10.07 10.91 -5.01
C TYR A 267 10.31 9.40 -5.07
N GLU A 268 11.03 8.89 -4.08
CA GLU A 268 11.30 7.47 -3.93
C GLU A 268 10.76 6.96 -2.60
N ALA A 269 10.26 5.73 -2.62
CA ALA A 269 9.82 5.00 -1.45
C ALA A 269 10.39 3.58 -1.50
N TYR A 270 10.82 3.10 -0.34
CA TYR A 270 11.41 1.79 -0.16
C TYR A 270 10.55 1.01 0.82
N PHE A 271 10.00 -0.12 0.36
CA PHE A 271 9.18 -0.98 1.20
C PHE A 271 9.92 -2.27 1.51
N ALA A 272 9.78 -2.73 2.75
CA ALA A 272 10.32 -4.00 3.19
C ALA A 272 9.35 -4.65 4.17
N ILE A 273 9.49 -5.97 4.32
CA ILE A 273 8.71 -6.76 5.27
C ILE A 273 9.67 -7.43 6.26
N GLY A 274 9.27 -7.58 7.52
CA GLY A 274 10.15 -8.15 8.54
C GLY A 274 9.82 -7.70 9.96
N ALA A 275 10.69 -8.07 10.89
CA ALA A 275 10.69 -7.55 12.25
C ALA A 275 11.10 -6.07 12.26
N VAL A 276 10.61 -5.30 13.23
CA VAL A 276 10.88 -3.85 13.36
C VAL A 276 12.36 -3.51 13.30
N GLU A 277 13.19 -4.28 14.00
CA GLU A 277 14.63 -4.06 14.10
C GLU A 277 15.31 -4.26 12.73
N ASP A 278 14.93 -5.31 12.00
CA ASP A 278 15.43 -5.59 10.64
C ASP A 278 15.00 -4.52 9.63
N LEU A 279 13.77 -4.00 9.76
CA LEU A 279 13.27 -2.92 8.92
C LEU A 279 14.12 -1.65 9.11
N ARG A 280 14.36 -1.25 10.36
CA ARG A 280 15.16 -0.05 10.67
C ARG A 280 16.60 -0.20 10.18
N GLU A 281 17.22 -1.36 10.40
CA GLU A 281 18.57 -1.63 9.91
C GLU A 281 18.64 -1.53 8.38
N ARG A 282 17.71 -2.19 7.69
CA ARG A 282 17.63 -2.17 6.22
C ARG A 282 17.46 -0.75 5.67
N PHE A 283 16.60 0.06 6.29
CA PHE A 283 16.43 1.45 5.90
C PHE A 283 17.66 2.32 6.22
N SER A 284 18.41 2.02 7.28
CA SER A 284 19.70 2.68 7.53
C SER A 284 20.71 2.41 6.42
N ILE A 285 20.81 1.16 5.96
CA ILE A 285 21.70 0.77 4.85
C ILE A 285 21.30 1.49 3.55
N ILE A 286 20.00 1.57 3.26
CA ILE A 286 19.49 2.31 2.09
C ILE A 286 19.83 3.79 2.20
N ARG A 287 19.58 4.43 3.34
CA ARG A 287 19.96 5.84 3.60
C ARG A 287 21.44 6.09 3.30
N GLU A 288 22.32 5.25 3.84
CA GLU A 288 23.77 5.39 3.66
C GLU A 288 24.21 5.13 2.22
N THR A 289 23.49 4.29 1.49
CA THR A 289 23.75 4.04 0.07
C THR A 289 23.35 5.25 -0.78
N LEU A 290 22.20 5.87 -0.46
CA LEU A 290 21.73 7.08 -1.14
C LEU A 290 22.64 8.28 -0.86
N ALA A 291 23.17 8.42 0.36
CA ALA A 291 24.09 9.49 0.72
C ALA A 291 25.46 9.42 0.00
N ARG A 292 25.77 8.30 -0.66
CA ARG A 292 27.03 8.08 -1.40
C ARG A 292 26.90 8.30 -2.91
N LYS A 293 25.68 8.50 -3.42
CA LYS A 293 25.41 8.78 -4.85
C LYS A 293 25.40 10.28 -5.09
#